data_AF-A0A6I6G049-F1
#
_entry.id   AF-A0A6I6G049-F1
#
_cell.length_a   1.000
_cell.length_b   1.000
_cell.length_c   1.000
_cell.angle_alpha   90.00
_cell.angle_beta   90.00
_cell.angle_gamma   90.00
#
_symmetry.space_group_name_H-M   'P 1'
#
loop_
_entity.id
_entity.type
_entity.pdbx_description
1 polymer ?
#
loop_
_entity_poly.entity_id
_entity_poly.type
_entity_poly.pdbx_seq_one_letter_code
_entity_poly.pdbx_strand_id
1 'polypeptide(L)'
;MLVSDPGTYYGFQNRDGRGEFIETIGMRLPESIAARDDGSSFSVQVASEEVAMLDGDVVLFLTDDQNFVPTEYNQLFGRFSAELLTLTSTERQAISVNTPLSISYALDTLVPRIADAVRD
;
A
#
# COMPACT_ATOMS: atom_id res chain seq x y z
N MET A 1 0.83 1.84 -0.95
CA MET A 1 0.04 0.59 -1.06
C MET A 1 -0.01 0.17 -2.52
N LEU A 2 0.59 -0.97 -2.90
CA LEU A 2 1.06 -1.28 -4.26
C LEU A 2 0.50 -2.60 -4.78
N VAL A 3 -0.08 -2.64 -5.98
CA VAL A 3 -0.21 -3.87 -6.78
C VAL A 3 0.92 -3.86 -7.81
N SER A 4 1.67 -4.95 -7.98
CA SER A 4 2.69 -5.07 -9.03
C SER A 4 2.10 -5.76 -10.27
N ASP A 5 1.96 -5.02 -11.36
CA ASP A 5 2.00 -5.58 -12.72
C ASP A 5 3.47 -5.43 -13.20
N PRO A 6 4.07 -6.30 -14.04
CA PRO A 6 5.50 -6.25 -14.33
C PRO A 6 5.92 -4.90 -14.91
N GLY A 7 6.51 -4.05 -14.06
CA GLY A 7 7.01 -2.72 -14.43
C GLY A 7 6.15 -1.53 -14.02
N THR A 8 5.01 -1.73 -13.34
CA THR A 8 4.15 -0.63 -12.90
C THR A 8 3.63 -0.84 -11.48
N TYR A 9 3.64 0.26 -10.72
CA TYR A 9 3.11 0.34 -9.37
C TYR A 9 1.90 1.28 -9.32
N TYR A 10 1.08 1.15 -8.29
CA TYR A 10 -0.13 1.95 -8.14
C TYR A 10 -0.22 2.49 -6.72
N GLY A 11 -0.54 3.77 -6.56
CA GLY A 11 -1.02 4.33 -5.29
C GLY A 11 -2.53 4.48 -5.33
N PHE A 12 -3.27 3.72 -4.51
CA PHE A 12 -4.74 3.76 -4.51
C PHE A 12 -5.26 4.95 -3.70
N GLN A 13 -6.20 5.66 -4.30
CA GLN A 13 -6.88 6.83 -3.73
C GLN A 13 -8.04 6.38 -2.83
N ASN A 14 -8.55 7.30 -2.01
CA ASN A 14 -9.62 7.01 -1.04
C ASN A 14 -11.01 6.70 -1.64
N ARG A 15 -11.16 6.84 -2.95
CA ARG A 15 -12.34 6.37 -3.69
C ARG A 15 -12.31 4.86 -3.99
N ASP A 16 -11.23 4.18 -3.62
CA ASP A 16 -11.10 2.73 -3.60
C ASP A 16 -11.12 2.23 -2.14
N GLY A 17 -11.75 1.08 -1.87
CA GLY A 17 -11.88 0.55 -0.51
C GLY A 17 -10.55 0.38 0.21
N ARG A 18 -9.48 0.09 -0.53
CA ARG A 18 -8.14 -0.04 0.06
C ARG A 18 -7.60 1.32 0.50
N GLY A 19 -7.82 2.38 -0.28
CA GLY A 19 -7.42 3.74 0.09
C GLY A 19 -8.29 4.28 1.24
N GLU A 20 -9.59 4.02 1.19
CA GLU A 20 -10.55 4.37 2.25
C GLU A 20 -10.18 3.74 3.60
N PHE A 21 -9.78 2.46 3.61
CA PHE A 21 -9.35 1.78 4.82
C PHE A 21 -8.13 2.47 5.46
N ILE A 22 -7.14 2.84 4.64
CA ILE A 22 -5.92 3.52 5.10
C ILE A 22 -6.23 4.89 5.72
N GLU A 23 -7.11 5.68 5.11
CA GLU A 23 -7.55 6.95 5.69
C GLU A 23 -8.35 6.75 6.98
N THR A 24 -9.19 5.72 7.03
CA THR A 24 -10.03 5.41 8.20
C THR A 24 -9.21 5.10 9.45
N ILE A 25 -8.04 4.45 9.28
CA ILE A 25 -7.11 4.17 10.40
C ILE A 25 -6.18 5.36 10.72
N GLY A 26 -6.42 6.54 10.13
CA GLY A 26 -5.70 7.79 10.43
C GLY A 26 -4.40 7.97 9.65
N MET A 27 -4.13 7.12 8.65
CA MET A 27 -2.98 7.28 7.76
C MET A 27 -3.34 8.11 6.53
N ARG A 28 -2.33 8.47 5.75
CA ARG A 28 -2.49 9.24 4.51
C ARG A 28 -1.53 8.76 3.45
N LEU A 29 -1.87 8.99 2.19
CA LEU A 29 -0.93 8.77 1.09
C LEU A 29 0.23 9.78 1.15
N PRO A 30 1.43 9.42 0.66
CA PRO A 30 2.51 10.39 0.46
C PRO A 30 2.05 11.56 -0.42
N GLU A 31 2.52 12.78 -0.10
CA GLU A 31 2.14 14.01 -0.83
C GLU A 31 2.47 13.91 -2.32
N SER A 32 3.59 13.28 -2.65
CA SER A 32 4.04 12.93 -4.01
C SER A 32 2.99 12.15 -4.83
N ILE A 33 2.19 11.30 -4.18
CA ILE A 33 1.10 10.55 -4.82
C ILE A 33 -0.21 11.33 -4.79
N ALA A 34 -0.53 11.94 -3.65
CA ALA A 34 -1.76 12.73 -3.51
C ALA A 34 -1.81 13.90 -4.51
N ALA A 35 -0.68 14.55 -4.78
CA ALA A 35 -0.57 15.65 -5.75
C ALA A 35 -0.76 15.21 -7.21
N ARG A 36 -0.67 13.90 -7.52
CA ARG A 36 -0.91 13.35 -8.86
C ARG A 36 -2.36 12.90 -9.07
N ASP A 37 -3.19 12.97 -8.05
CA ASP A 37 -4.59 12.62 -8.17
C ASP A 37 -5.37 13.72 -8.91
N ASP A 38 -5.90 13.40 -10.10
CA ASP A 38 -6.75 14.28 -10.91
C ASP A 38 -8.25 14.00 -10.73
N GLY A 39 -8.60 13.05 -9.84
CA GLY A 39 -9.97 12.63 -9.59
C GLY A 39 -10.58 11.71 -10.65
N SER A 40 -9.87 11.38 -11.73
CA SER A 40 -10.39 10.57 -12.83
C SER A 40 -10.27 9.06 -12.61
N SER A 41 -9.33 8.64 -11.75
CA SER A 41 -9.01 7.24 -11.49
C SER A 41 -9.01 6.95 -9.98
N PHE A 42 -9.24 5.70 -9.61
CA PHE A 42 -9.10 5.24 -8.22
C PHE A 42 -7.64 4.94 -7.82
N SER A 43 -6.70 5.09 -8.76
CA SER A 43 -5.27 4.92 -8.51
C SER A 43 -4.41 5.86 -9.34
N VAL A 44 -3.24 6.18 -8.81
CA VAL A 44 -2.15 6.85 -9.54
C VAL A 44 -1.15 5.79 -9.96
N GLN A 45 -0.93 5.68 -11.27
CA GLN A 45 0.10 4.80 -11.84
C GLN A 45 1.50 5.42 -11.60
N VAL A 46 2.46 4.59 -11.21
CA VAL A 46 3.85 4.98 -10.94
C VAL A 46 4.76 4.06 -11.75
N ALA A 47 5.60 4.66 -12.59
CA ALA A 47 6.60 3.92 -13.35
C ALA A 47 7.67 3.32 -12.43
N SER A 48 8.35 2.28 -12.89
CA SER A 48 9.35 1.58 -12.07
C SER A 48 10.53 2.46 -11.65
N GLU A 49 10.88 3.44 -12.48
CA GLU A 49 11.95 4.41 -12.22
C GLU A 49 11.51 5.54 -11.27
N GLU A 50 10.20 5.73 -11.10
CA GLU A 50 9.62 6.79 -10.26
C GLU A 50 9.17 6.29 -8.88
N VAL A 51 9.49 5.05 -8.51
CA VAL A 51 8.97 4.43 -7.27
C VAL A 51 9.30 5.21 -6.01
N ALA A 52 10.36 6.03 -5.99
CA ALA A 52 10.70 6.91 -4.86
C ALA A 52 9.53 7.81 -4.41
N MET A 53 8.55 8.06 -5.28
CA MET A 53 7.33 8.79 -4.95
C MET A 53 6.41 8.07 -3.97
N LEU A 54 6.59 6.76 -3.80
CA LEU A 54 5.82 5.92 -2.90
C LEU A 54 6.43 5.85 -1.49
N ASP A 55 7.62 6.41 -1.30
CA ASP A 55 8.32 6.40 -0.02
C ASP A 55 7.57 7.26 1.01
N GLY A 56 7.57 6.81 2.26
CA GLY A 56 6.77 7.33 3.36
C GLY A 56 7.16 6.62 4.65
N ASP A 57 6.23 6.44 5.59
CA ASP A 57 6.52 5.70 6.82
C ASP A 57 6.42 4.18 6.61
N VAL A 58 5.47 3.74 5.78
CA VAL A 58 5.26 2.31 5.47
C VAL A 58 4.74 2.14 4.04
N VAL A 59 5.23 1.10 3.36
CA VAL A 59 4.78 0.69 2.03
C VAL A 59 4.17 -0.70 2.10
N LEU A 60 2.88 -0.79 1.81
CA LEU A 60 2.12 -2.03 1.74
C LEU A 60 2.19 -2.64 0.34
N PHE A 61 2.68 -3.88 0.20
CA PHE A 61 2.72 -4.65 -1.05
C PHE A 61 1.56 -5.64 -1.10
N LEU A 62 0.69 -5.48 -2.12
CA LEU A 62 -0.52 -6.24 -2.37
C LEU A 62 -0.23 -7.25 -3.47
N THR A 63 0.42 -8.34 -3.07
CA THR A 63 0.82 -9.44 -3.93
C THR A 63 0.19 -10.74 -3.41
N ASP A 64 0.04 -11.72 -4.30
CA ASP A 64 -0.36 -13.08 -3.90
C ASP A 64 0.86 -13.95 -3.56
N ASP A 65 2.08 -13.46 -3.79
CA ASP A 65 3.33 -14.13 -3.40
C ASP A 65 3.75 -13.75 -1.97
N GLN A 66 3.68 -14.71 -1.06
CA GLN A 66 4.05 -14.53 0.35
C GLN A 66 5.57 -14.43 0.57
N ASN A 67 6.36 -14.84 -0.41
CA ASN A 67 7.82 -14.71 -0.38
C ASN A 67 8.30 -13.48 -1.17
N PHE A 68 7.40 -12.58 -1.55
CA PHE A 68 7.74 -11.40 -2.30
C PHE A 68 8.74 -10.53 -1.55
N VAL A 69 9.91 -10.34 -2.14
CA VAL A 69 10.96 -9.44 -1.66
C VAL A 69 11.01 -8.23 -2.60
N PRO A 70 10.53 -7.04 -2.20
CA PRO A 70 10.42 -5.89 -3.08
C PRO A 70 11.70 -5.53 -3.85
N THR A 71 12.85 -5.64 -3.18
CA THR A 71 14.17 -5.28 -3.73
C THR A 71 14.67 -6.24 -4.81
N GLU A 72 14.17 -7.48 -4.84
CA GLU A 72 14.46 -8.44 -5.93
C GLU A 72 13.73 -8.06 -7.23
N TYR A 73 12.58 -7.38 -7.12
CA TYR A 73 11.80 -6.90 -8.26
C TYR A 73 12.21 -5.50 -8.71
N ASN A 74 12.55 -4.61 -7.77
CA ASN A 74 13.07 -3.30 -8.07
C ASN A 74 14.03 -2.82 -6.98
N GLN A 75 15.31 -2.72 -7.33
CA GLN A 75 16.38 -2.35 -6.41
C GLN A 75 16.20 -0.94 -5.80
N LEU A 76 15.40 -0.07 -6.40
CA LEU A 76 15.12 1.27 -5.86
C LEU A 76 14.36 1.22 -4.53
N PHE A 77 13.61 0.15 -4.24
CA PHE A 77 12.99 -0.04 -2.92
C PHE A 77 14.03 -0.17 -1.80
N GLY A 78 15.26 -0.58 -2.10
CA GLY A 78 16.34 -0.66 -1.11
C GLY A 78 16.85 0.71 -0.65
N ARG A 79 16.32 1.80 -1.22
CA ARG A 79 16.63 3.19 -0.85
C ARG A 79 15.54 3.84 0.00
N PHE A 80 14.43 3.14 0.23
CA PHE A 80 13.30 3.71 0.94
C PHE A 80 13.61 3.83 2.42
N SER A 81 13.08 4.88 3.04
CA SER A 81 13.09 4.99 4.51
C SER A 81 11.89 4.27 5.14
N ALA A 82 10.84 4.03 4.35
CA ALA A 82 9.66 3.30 4.77
C ALA A 82 9.97 1.85 5.17
N GLU A 83 9.22 1.34 6.14
CA GLU A 83 9.09 -0.09 6.34
C GLU A 83 8.31 -0.73 5.18
N LEU A 84 8.78 -1.88 4.69
CA LEU A 84 8.22 -2.58 3.54
C LEU A 84 7.43 -3.81 3.99
N LEU A 85 6.09 -3.73 3.97
CA LEU A 85 5.22 -4.81 4.42
C LEU A 85 4.53 -5.52 3.26
N THR A 86 4.81 -6.81 3.10
CA THR A 86 4.01 -7.69 2.23
C THR A 86 2.75 -8.15 2.97
N LEU A 87 1.59 -7.89 2.39
CA LEU A 87 0.30 -8.34 2.93
C LEU A 87 0.07 -9.80 2.56
N THR A 88 -0.57 -10.54 3.45
CA THR A 88 -1.15 -11.82 3.10
C THR A 88 -2.31 -11.63 2.11
N SER A 89 -2.61 -12.66 1.32
CA SER A 89 -3.74 -12.61 0.39
C SER A 89 -5.08 -12.30 1.11
N THR A 90 -5.26 -12.79 2.34
CA THR A 90 -6.47 -12.51 3.15
C THR A 90 -6.53 -11.06 3.63
N GLU A 91 -5.43 -10.49 4.14
CA GLU A 91 -5.38 -9.06 4.52
C GLU A 91 -5.62 -8.17 3.31
N ARG A 92 -4.96 -8.47 2.16
CA ARG A 92 -5.17 -7.76 0.89
C ARG A 92 -6.64 -7.77 0.48
N GLN A 93 -7.27 -8.95 0.51
CA GLN A 93 -8.67 -9.08 0.15
C GLN A 93 -9.58 -8.33 1.14
N ALA A 94 -9.24 -8.36 2.43
CA ALA A 94 -10.05 -7.75 3.47
C ALA A 94 -10.20 -6.23 3.30
N ILE A 95 -9.10 -5.54 3.00
CA ILE A 95 -9.08 -4.09 2.72
C ILE A 95 -9.61 -3.76 1.31
N SER A 96 -9.60 -4.72 0.38
CA SER A 96 -10.13 -4.50 -0.97
C SER A 96 -11.66 -4.58 -1.03
N VAL A 97 -12.25 -5.51 -0.28
CA VAL A 97 -13.71 -5.70 -0.23
C VAL A 97 -14.38 -4.68 0.71
N ASN A 98 -13.68 -4.25 1.76
CA ASN A 98 -14.06 -3.15 2.66
C ASN A 98 -15.51 -3.23 3.20
N THR A 99 -15.91 -4.40 3.69
CA THR A 99 -17.20 -4.65 4.37
C THR A 99 -17.03 -4.67 5.89
N PRO A 100 -18.10 -4.57 6.70
CA PRO A 100 -17.95 -4.58 8.17
C PRO A 100 -17.16 -5.78 8.73
N LEU A 101 -17.38 -6.98 8.18
CA LEU A 101 -16.65 -8.18 8.60
C LEU A 101 -15.18 -8.15 8.15
N SER A 102 -14.91 -7.70 6.93
CA SER A 102 -13.54 -7.65 6.42
C SER A 102 -12.72 -6.53 7.05
N ILE A 103 -13.34 -5.39 7.38
CA ILE A 103 -12.73 -4.32 8.17
C ILE A 103 -12.36 -4.85 9.55
N SER A 104 -13.28 -5.52 10.24
CA SER A 104 -13.00 -6.09 11.57
C SER A 104 -11.79 -7.03 11.53
N TYR A 105 -11.73 -7.91 10.52
CA TYR A 105 -10.56 -8.78 10.31
C TYR A 105 -9.27 -7.98 10.07
N ALA A 106 -9.30 -6.96 9.22
CA ALA A 106 -8.11 -6.14 8.92
C ALA A 106 -7.65 -5.31 10.13
N LEU A 107 -8.58 -4.84 10.97
CA LEU A 107 -8.26 -4.18 12.23
C LEU A 107 -7.55 -5.13 13.20
N ASP A 108 -7.96 -6.40 13.24
CA ASP A 108 -7.37 -7.40 14.15
C ASP A 108 -6.02 -7.95 13.65
N THR A 109 -5.80 -7.97 12.33
CA THR A 109 -4.64 -8.68 11.72
C THR A 109 -3.61 -7.75 11.09
N LEU A 110 -4.05 -6.72 10.36
CA LEU A 110 -3.18 -5.84 9.59
C LEU A 110 -2.76 -4.59 10.38
N VAL A 111 -3.69 -3.95 11.09
CA VAL A 111 -3.40 -2.70 11.83
C VAL A 111 -2.30 -2.88 12.88
N PRO A 112 -2.22 -3.97 13.67
CA PRO A 112 -1.11 -4.17 14.59
C PRO A 112 0.25 -4.23 13.89
N ARG A 113 0.32 -4.88 12.73
CA ARG A 113 1.56 -4.97 11.93
C ARG A 113 1.99 -3.63 11.36
N ILE A 114 1.02 -2.84 10.88
CA ILE A 114 1.27 -1.47 10.42
C ILE A 114 1.78 -0.62 11.60
N ALA A 115 1.11 -0.70 12.75
CA ALA A 115 1.50 0.04 13.95
C ALA A 115 2.91 -0.32 14.43
N ASP A 116 3.27 -1.61 14.40
CA ASP A 116 4.61 -2.06 14.76
C ASP A 116 5.67 -1.60 13.76
N ALA A 117 5.34 -1.50 12.47
CA ALA A 117 6.24 -1.00 11.44
C ALA A 117 6.51 0.51 11.53
N VAL A 118 5.58 1.29 12.09
CA VAL A 118 5.72 2.76 12.23
C VAL A 118 6.00 3.20 13.66
N ARG A 119 6.30 2.26 14.56
CA ARG A 119 6.70 2.54 15.94
C ARG A 119 8.22 2.72 16.01
N ASP A 120 8.65 3.88 16.46
CA ASP A 120 10.04 4.18 16.85
C ASP A 120 10.50 3.35 18.07
#